data_AF-A0A453QC25-F1
#
_entry.id   AF-A0A453QC25-F1
#
_cell.length_a   1.000
_cell.length_b   1.000
_cell.length_c   1.000
_cell.angle_alpha   90.00
_cell.angle_beta   90.00
_cell.angle_gamma   90.00
#
_symmetry.space_group_name_H-M   'P 1'
#
loop_
_entity.id
_entity.type
_entity.pdbx_description
1 polymer ?
#
loop_
_entity_poly.entity_id
_entity_poly.type
_entity_poly.pdbx_seq_one_letter_code
_entity_poly.pdbx_strand_id
1 'polypeptide(L)'
;GTWAEERTAWGAALSGALVSILAGLAASSAGLVAPGAPAQAVVMEYLLPVAVPLLLLGADLRRVVRTTGDLLKAFLIGSVATVIGTTVAYLLFPMRSLGQDGWKIAAALMGSYIGGAVNFVAISEALGTTPSVVAAGVAADNLISALYFTALFALASKIPPEAKSASSPEDGGGGEPRGGMSVLHGGAALALSFAICRAGTAIAAGLGVAAGGTLPCVTALVVLLATAFPGALGRLAPSGETMALILMQVFFAVVGANGSVVDAVTKAPAVFAFAAVQVAVHLAV
;
A
#
# COMPACT_ATOMS: atom_id res chain seq x y z
N GLY A 1 -12.26 9.30 -3.13
CA GLY A 1 -11.21 9.49 -2.12
C GLY A 1 -10.52 10.82 -2.26
N THR A 2 -9.66 10.96 -3.28
CA THR A 2 -8.74 12.09 -3.48
C THR A 2 -9.36 13.48 -3.32
N TRP A 3 -10.54 13.73 -3.90
CA TRP A 3 -11.22 15.01 -3.73
C TRP A 3 -11.50 15.32 -2.26
N ALA A 4 -11.98 14.36 -1.47
CA ALA A 4 -12.29 14.58 -0.07
C ALA A 4 -11.01 14.81 0.74
N GLU A 5 -9.95 14.07 0.43
CA GLU A 5 -8.62 14.23 1.03
C GLU A 5 -8.04 15.64 0.81
N GLU A 6 -8.13 16.16 -0.41
CA GLU A 6 -7.57 17.48 -0.75
C GLU A 6 -8.47 18.66 -0.35
N ARG A 7 -9.80 18.46 -0.30
CA ARG A 7 -10.77 19.56 -0.16
C ARG A 7 -11.44 19.62 1.21
N THR A 8 -11.29 18.62 2.07
CA THR A 8 -12.00 18.56 3.35
C THR A 8 -11.09 18.14 4.50
N ALA A 9 -11.29 18.72 5.68
CA ALA A 9 -10.50 18.39 6.87
C ALA A 9 -10.73 16.93 7.34
N TRP A 10 -11.96 16.42 7.22
CA TRP A 10 -12.28 15.05 7.60
C TRP A 10 -11.72 14.04 6.59
N GLY A 11 -11.73 14.34 5.29
CA GLY A 11 -11.16 13.47 4.28
C GLY A 11 -9.64 13.39 4.39
N ALA A 12 -8.98 14.52 4.70
CA ALA A 12 -7.55 14.53 5.00
C ALA A 12 -7.21 13.65 6.22
N ALA A 13 -8.04 13.71 7.27
CA ALA A 13 -7.87 12.88 8.46
C ALA A 13 -8.10 11.38 8.21
N LEU A 14 -9.01 11.03 7.30
CA LEU A 14 -9.33 9.63 6.97
C LEU A 14 -8.43 9.04 5.88
N SER A 15 -7.71 9.85 5.09
CA SER A 15 -7.06 9.50 3.82
C SER A 15 -8.03 9.22 2.66
N GLY A 16 -7.60 9.50 1.43
CA GLY A 16 -8.40 9.21 0.24
C GLY A 16 -8.69 7.72 0.05
N ALA A 17 -7.78 6.85 0.50
CA ALA A 17 -7.93 5.40 0.43
C ALA A 17 -9.13 4.91 1.26
N LEU A 18 -9.20 5.29 2.53
CA LEU A 18 -10.32 4.92 3.41
C LEU A 18 -11.64 5.49 2.91
N VAL A 19 -11.65 6.76 2.45
CA VAL A 19 -12.85 7.37 1.88
C VAL A 19 -13.35 6.60 0.66
N SER A 20 -12.44 6.13 -0.21
CA SER A 20 -12.82 5.32 -1.37
C SER A 20 -13.37 3.95 -0.98
N ILE A 21 -12.79 3.28 0.04
CA ILE A 21 -13.32 2.02 0.59
C ILE A 21 -14.73 2.23 1.15
N LEU A 22 -14.93 3.25 1.98
CA LEU A 22 -16.24 3.53 2.59
C LEU A 22 -17.28 3.89 1.54
N ALA A 23 -16.90 4.65 0.50
CA ALA A 23 -17.79 4.96 -0.62
C ALA A 23 -18.19 3.70 -1.41
N GLY A 24 -17.23 2.80 -1.69
CA GLY A 24 -17.51 1.52 -2.35
C GLY A 24 -18.45 0.64 -1.53
N LEU A 25 -18.20 0.54 -0.22
CA LEU A 25 -19.04 -0.22 0.71
C LEU A 25 -20.46 0.34 0.77
N ALA A 26 -20.59 1.67 0.84
CA ALA A 26 -21.88 2.35 0.85
C ALA A 26 -22.64 2.13 -0.47
N ALA A 27 -21.97 2.21 -1.62
CA ALA A 27 -22.58 1.96 -2.93
C ALA A 27 -23.07 0.51 -3.07
N SER A 28 -22.30 -0.47 -2.60
CA SER A 28 -22.70 -1.88 -2.56
C SER A 28 -23.89 -2.10 -1.62
N SER A 29 -23.85 -1.52 -0.42
CA SER A 29 -24.92 -1.63 0.59
C SER A 29 -26.23 -0.96 0.16
N ALA A 30 -26.14 0.11 -0.64
CA ALA A 30 -27.29 0.79 -1.24
C ALA A 30 -27.85 0.07 -2.49
N GLY A 31 -27.23 -1.04 -2.92
CA GLY A 31 -27.63 -1.78 -4.12
C GLY A 31 -27.26 -1.11 -5.44
N LEU A 32 -26.39 -0.09 -5.42
CA LEU A 32 -25.91 0.59 -6.64
C LEU A 32 -24.86 -0.23 -7.40
N VAL A 33 -24.17 -1.14 -6.71
CA VAL A 33 -23.15 -2.02 -7.28
C VAL A 33 -23.57 -3.47 -7.04
N ALA A 34 -23.65 -4.25 -8.13
CA ALA A 34 -23.93 -5.67 -8.02
C ALA A 34 -22.74 -6.43 -7.39
N PRO A 35 -22.95 -7.24 -6.35
CA PRO A 35 -21.91 -8.12 -5.81
C PRO A 35 -21.39 -9.07 -6.90
N GLY A 36 -20.06 -9.22 -7.01
CA GLY A 36 -19.45 -10.14 -7.97
C GLY A 36 -19.53 -9.69 -9.43
N ALA A 37 -19.77 -8.40 -9.70
CA ALA A 37 -19.73 -7.87 -11.06
C ALA A 37 -18.38 -8.17 -11.74
N PRO A 38 -18.33 -8.62 -13.02
CA PRO A 38 -17.08 -8.96 -13.71
C PRO A 38 -16.03 -7.84 -13.70
N ALA A 39 -16.48 -6.57 -13.67
CA ALA A 39 -15.61 -5.41 -13.56
C ALA A 39 -14.75 -5.44 -12.28
N GLN A 40 -15.26 -5.97 -11.17
CA GLN A 40 -14.52 -6.09 -9.91
C GLN A 40 -13.34 -7.06 -10.05
N ALA A 41 -13.54 -8.17 -10.77
CA ALA A 41 -12.47 -9.13 -11.05
C ALA A 41 -11.38 -8.51 -11.91
N VAL A 42 -11.74 -7.72 -12.94
CA VAL A 42 -10.77 -7.00 -13.78
C VAL A 42 -9.89 -6.06 -12.97
N VAL A 43 -10.45 -5.36 -11.98
CA VAL A 43 -9.67 -4.46 -11.13
C VAL A 43 -8.64 -5.23 -10.30
N MET A 44 -9.03 -6.37 -9.73
CA MET A 44 -8.15 -7.21 -8.92
C MET A 44 -7.08 -7.92 -9.75
N GLU A 45 -7.42 -8.39 -10.95
CA GLU A 45 -6.53 -9.20 -11.78
C GLU A 45 -5.55 -8.35 -12.61
N TYR A 46 -5.95 -7.15 -13.04
CA TYR A 46 -5.16 -6.33 -13.97
C TYR A 46 -4.70 -5.00 -13.38
N LEU A 47 -5.62 -4.21 -12.83
CA LEU A 47 -5.28 -2.86 -12.35
C LEU A 47 -4.33 -2.91 -11.16
N LEU A 48 -4.57 -3.87 -10.26
CA LEU A 48 -3.77 -4.04 -9.07
C LEU A 48 -2.31 -4.42 -9.37
N PRO A 49 -2.03 -5.49 -10.16
CA PRO A 49 -0.66 -5.80 -10.53
C PRO A 49 0.05 -4.69 -11.31
N VAL A 50 -0.68 -3.89 -12.10
CA VAL A 50 -0.11 -2.78 -12.89
C VAL A 50 0.22 -1.56 -12.03
N ALA A 51 -0.49 -1.33 -10.93
CA ALA A 51 -0.17 -0.25 -10.01
C ALA A 51 1.23 -0.40 -9.39
N VAL A 52 1.66 -1.65 -9.13
CA VAL A 52 2.98 -1.96 -8.54
C VAL A 52 4.15 -1.43 -9.39
N PRO A 53 4.32 -1.82 -10.67
CA PRO A 53 5.40 -1.29 -11.49
C PRO A 53 5.26 0.20 -11.74
N LEU A 54 4.05 0.75 -11.90
CA LEU A 54 3.85 2.20 -12.07
C LEU A 54 4.42 3.01 -10.90
N LEU A 55 4.25 2.53 -9.65
CA LEU A 55 4.82 3.16 -8.45
C LEU A 55 6.35 2.98 -8.36
N LEU A 56 6.89 1.94 -8.98
CA LEU A 56 8.28 1.54 -8.83
C LEU A 56 9.16 1.89 -10.05
N LEU A 57 8.63 2.55 -11.08
CA LEU A 57 9.43 3.00 -12.23
C LEU A 57 10.59 3.92 -11.81
N GLY A 58 10.44 4.67 -10.71
CA GLY A 58 11.49 5.52 -10.14
C GLY A 58 12.42 4.83 -9.13
N ALA A 59 12.21 3.54 -8.83
CA ALA A 59 12.88 2.84 -7.73
C ALA A 59 14.31 2.41 -8.08
N ASP A 60 15.24 3.36 -8.14
CA ASP A 60 16.67 3.10 -8.29
C ASP A 60 17.30 2.66 -6.96
N LEU A 61 17.50 1.35 -6.80
CA LEU A 61 18.05 0.77 -5.57
C LEU A 61 19.49 1.24 -5.29
N ARG A 62 20.28 1.56 -6.32
CA ARG A 62 21.64 2.09 -6.13
C ARG A 62 21.59 3.48 -5.51
N ARG A 63 20.67 4.33 -5.98
CA ARG A 63 20.42 5.65 -5.40
C ARG A 63 19.90 5.52 -3.97
N VAL A 64 18.93 4.65 -3.71
CA VAL A 64 18.39 4.42 -2.36
C VAL A 64 19.51 4.06 -1.39
N VAL A 65 20.29 3.00 -1.64
CA VAL A 65 21.34 2.56 -0.72
C VAL A 65 22.40 3.65 -0.48
N ARG A 66 22.79 4.40 -1.52
CA ARG A 66 23.78 5.47 -1.40
C ARG A 66 23.27 6.70 -0.64
N THR A 67 21.98 7.02 -0.78
CA THR A 67 21.41 8.28 -0.29
C THR A 67 20.81 8.13 1.11
N THR A 68 20.24 6.95 1.40
CA THR A 68 19.54 6.67 2.65
C THR A 68 20.50 6.41 3.82
N GLY A 69 21.74 5.93 3.58
CA GLY A 69 22.79 5.87 4.61
C GLY A 69 22.34 5.21 5.92
N ASP A 70 22.45 5.92 7.05
CA ASP A 70 22.04 5.44 8.37
C ASP A 70 20.52 5.26 8.53
N LEU A 71 19.70 5.96 7.73
CA LEU A 71 18.24 5.77 7.74
C LEU A 71 17.86 4.36 7.26
N LEU A 72 18.69 3.71 6.42
CA LEU A 72 18.45 2.32 6.00
C LEU A 72 18.61 1.36 7.19
N LYS A 73 19.56 1.63 8.09
CA LYS A 73 19.73 0.84 9.31
C LYS A 73 18.53 1.01 10.23
N ALA A 74 18.06 2.24 10.43
CA ALA A 74 16.85 2.52 11.20
C ALA A 74 15.63 1.81 10.60
N PHE A 75 15.49 1.82 9.27
CA PHE A 75 14.43 1.08 8.58
C PHE A 75 14.52 -0.44 8.80
N LEU A 76 15.71 -1.03 8.76
CA LEU A 76 15.89 -2.47 9.01
C LEU A 76 15.56 -2.84 10.47
N ILE A 77 15.99 -2.02 11.42
CA ILE A 77 15.65 -2.19 12.85
C ILE A 77 14.13 -2.08 13.01
N GLY A 78 13.50 -1.04 12.45
CA GLY A 78 12.06 -0.85 12.45
C GLY A 78 11.31 -2.00 11.78
N SER A 79 11.86 -2.60 10.72
CA SER A 79 11.28 -3.77 10.06
C SER A 79 11.29 -4.99 10.98
N VAL A 80 12.39 -5.24 11.68
CA VAL A 80 12.49 -6.31 12.68
C VAL A 80 11.54 -6.03 13.86
N ALA A 81 11.46 -4.78 14.32
CA ALA A 81 10.51 -4.36 15.35
C ALA A 81 9.06 -4.62 14.93
N THR A 82 8.71 -4.34 13.66
CA THR A 82 7.39 -4.67 13.10
C THR A 82 7.14 -6.17 13.13
N VAL A 83 8.09 -7.00 12.69
CA VAL A 83 7.94 -8.48 12.73
C VAL A 83 7.70 -8.99 14.15
N ILE A 84 8.47 -8.47 15.12
CA ILE A 84 8.30 -8.80 16.54
C ILE A 84 6.93 -8.33 17.03
N GLY A 85 6.55 -7.09 16.72
CA GLY A 85 5.26 -6.50 17.09
C GLY A 85 4.08 -7.26 16.52
N THR A 86 4.13 -7.68 15.26
CA THR A 86 3.12 -8.55 14.62
C THR A 86 3.02 -9.88 15.36
N THR A 87 4.16 -10.50 15.67
CA THR A 87 4.19 -11.80 16.36
C THR A 87 3.57 -11.69 17.74
N VAL A 88 3.97 -10.70 18.54
CA VAL A 88 3.42 -10.44 19.88
C VAL A 88 1.93 -10.12 19.80
N ALA A 89 1.53 -9.23 18.90
CA ALA A 89 0.13 -8.87 18.70
C ALA A 89 -0.72 -10.08 18.32
N TYR A 90 -0.21 -10.99 17.49
CA TYR A 90 -0.95 -12.18 17.05
C TYR A 90 -1.12 -13.19 18.18
N LEU A 91 -0.10 -13.32 19.04
CA LEU A 91 -0.18 -14.18 20.23
C LEU A 91 -1.19 -13.67 21.26
N LEU A 92 -1.29 -12.34 21.43
CA LEU A 92 -2.24 -11.71 22.35
C LEU A 92 -3.66 -11.65 21.77
N PHE A 93 -3.78 -11.35 20.49
CA PHE A 93 -5.04 -11.16 19.77
C PHE A 93 -5.02 -11.97 18.46
N PRO A 94 -5.28 -13.30 18.50
CA PRO A 94 -5.20 -14.17 17.33
C PRO A 94 -6.31 -13.95 16.29
N MET A 95 -7.11 -12.89 16.42
CA MET A 95 -8.17 -12.50 15.49
C MET A 95 -9.10 -13.66 15.10
N ARG A 96 -9.52 -14.47 16.07
CA ARG A 96 -10.34 -15.69 15.83
C ARG A 96 -11.65 -15.41 15.06
N SER A 97 -12.18 -14.19 15.15
CA SER A 97 -13.37 -13.76 14.38
C SER A 97 -13.15 -13.76 12.87
N LEU A 98 -11.90 -13.74 12.39
CA LEU A 98 -11.54 -13.83 10.97
C LEU A 98 -11.36 -15.28 10.49
N GLY A 99 -11.53 -16.28 11.37
CA GLY A 99 -11.37 -17.70 11.02
C GLY A 99 -9.97 -18.01 10.49
N GLN A 100 -9.90 -18.68 9.33
CA GLN A 100 -8.63 -19.08 8.68
C GLN A 100 -7.82 -17.91 8.14
N ASP A 101 -8.42 -16.71 8.00
CA ASP A 101 -7.74 -15.54 7.44
C ASP A 101 -7.05 -14.67 8.49
N GLY A 102 -7.19 -14.99 9.79
CA GLY A 102 -6.62 -14.16 10.87
C GLY A 102 -5.10 -13.99 10.76
N TRP A 103 -4.34 -15.07 10.56
CA TRP A 103 -2.88 -14.99 10.38
C TRP A 103 -2.50 -14.36 9.03
N LYS A 104 -3.34 -14.48 8.00
CA LYS A 104 -3.11 -13.87 6.69
C LYS A 104 -3.19 -12.35 6.76
N ILE A 105 -4.16 -11.83 7.51
CA ILE A 105 -4.25 -10.38 7.79
C ILE A 105 -3.13 -9.90 8.68
N ALA A 106 -2.72 -10.68 9.67
CA ALA A 106 -1.53 -10.33 10.46
C ALA A 106 -0.29 -10.16 9.56
N ALA A 107 -0.07 -11.09 8.62
CA ALA A 107 1.01 -11.00 7.64
C ALA A 107 0.84 -9.81 6.69
N ALA A 108 -0.38 -9.52 6.21
CA ALA A 108 -0.66 -8.39 5.35
C ALA A 108 -0.42 -7.04 6.06
N LEU A 109 -0.85 -6.89 7.32
CA LEU A 109 -0.61 -5.69 8.14
C LEU A 109 0.87 -5.51 8.48
N MET A 110 1.59 -6.59 8.81
CA MET A 110 3.05 -6.57 8.92
C MET A 110 3.69 -6.03 7.64
N GLY A 111 3.23 -6.51 6.48
CA GLY A 111 3.65 -5.99 5.19
C GLY A 111 3.35 -4.51 5.00
N SER A 112 2.16 -4.06 5.41
CA SER A 112 1.78 -2.65 5.32
C SER A 112 2.71 -1.75 6.11
N TYR A 113 3.05 -2.11 7.35
CA TYR A 113 3.93 -1.28 8.18
C TYR A 113 5.41 -1.34 7.78
N ILE A 114 5.82 -2.28 6.93
CA ILE A 114 7.17 -2.31 6.34
C ILE A 114 7.20 -1.59 4.98
N GLY A 115 6.16 -1.76 4.14
CA GLY A 115 6.20 -1.41 2.71
C GLY A 115 4.92 -0.77 2.17
N GLY A 116 4.03 -0.30 3.03
CA GLY A 116 2.79 0.41 2.71
C GLY A 116 1.67 -0.47 2.14
N ALA A 117 0.57 0.20 1.76
CA ALA A 117 -0.66 -0.45 1.28
C ALA A 117 -0.43 -1.39 0.08
N VAL A 118 0.55 -1.12 -0.78
CA VAL A 118 0.89 -1.99 -1.92
C VAL A 118 1.41 -3.36 -1.44
N ASN A 119 2.19 -3.39 -0.35
CA ASN A 119 2.70 -4.62 0.22
C ASN A 119 1.62 -5.40 0.97
N PHE A 120 0.72 -4.69 1.67
CA PHE A 120 -0.49 -5.29 2.28
C PHE A 120 -1.29 -6.07 1.24
N VAL A 121 -1.53 -5.44 0.10
CA VAL A 121 -2.26 -6.01 -1.02
C VAL A 121 -1.53 -7.23 -1.58
N ALA A 122 -0.21 -7.10 -1.83
CA ALA A 122 0.55 -8.18 -2.42
C ALA A 122 0.54 -9.45 -1.58
N ILE A 123 0.67 -9.31 -0.25
CA ILE A 123 0.57 -10.42 0.69
C ILE A 123 -0.87 -10.95 0.75
N SER A 124 -1.87 -10.08 0.75
CA SER A 124 -3.28 -10.48 0.77
C SER A 124 -3.64 -11.36 -0.44
N GLU A 125 -3.17 -10.98 -1.63
CA GLU A 125 -3.32 -11.76 -2.87
C GLU A 125 -2.56 -13.08 -2.78
N ALA A 126 -1.29 -13.05 -2.38
CA ALA A 126 -0.45 -14.23 -2.30
C ALA A 126 -0.99 -15.29 -1.33
N LEU A 127 -1.64 -14.87 -0.25
CA LEU A 127 -2.25 -15.75 0.74
C LEU A 127 -3.71 -16.12 0.42
N GLY A 128 -4.28 -15.59 -0.67
CA GLY A 128 -5.68 -15.81 -1.04
C GLY A 128 -6.63 -15.38 0.08
N THR A 129 -6.42 -14.18 0.62
CA THR A 129 -7.24 -13.62 1.70
C THR A 129 -8.59 -13.19 1.15
N THR A 130 -9.67 -13.46 1.88
CA THR A 130 -11.01 -13.13 1.39
C THR A 130 -11.20 -11.60 1.25
N PRO A 131 -11.85 -11.11 0.18
CA PRO A 131 -11.99 -9.67 -0.07
C PRO A 131 -12.63 -8.88 1.07
N SER A 132 -13.61 -9.46 1.79
CA SER A 132 -14.23 -8.77 2.93
C SER A 132 -13.27 -8.58 4.11
N VAL A 133 -12.36 -9.54 4.31
CA VAL A 133 -11.31 -9.47 5.32
C VAL A 133 -10.20 -8.48 4.89
N VAL A 134 -9.85 -8.45 3.60
CA VAL A 134 -8.94 -7.43 3.01
C VAL A 134 -9.51 -6.04 3.24
N ALA A 135 -10.80 -5.81 2.97
CA ALA A 135 -11.46 -4.52 3.17
C ALA A 135 -11.43 -4.09 4.65
N ALA A 136 -11.74 -4.98 5.58
CA ALA A 136 -11.65 -4.71 7.01
C ALA A 136 -10.20 -4.43 7.44
N GLY A 137 -9.23 -5.16 6.89
CA GLY A 137 -7.79 -4.97 7.12
C GLY A 137 -7.29 -3.60 6.69
N VAL A 138 -7.55 -3.19 5.44
CA VAL A 138 -7.15 -1.87 4.94
C VAL A 138 -7.85 -0.74 5.69
N ALA A 139 -9.12 -0.92 6.06
CA ALA A 139 -9.84 0.08 6.84
C ALA A 139 -9.23 0.27 8.24
N ALA A 140 -8.90 -0.83 8.93
CA ALA A 140 -8.21 -0.78 10.20
C ALA A 140 -6.80 -0.17 10.06
N ASP A 141 -6.06 -0.55 9.02
CA ASP A 141 -4.70 -0.07 8.74
C ASP A 141 -4.64 1.45 8.58
N ASN A 142 -5.55 2.03 7.79
CA ASN A 142 -5.62 3.48 7.57
C ASN A 142 -6.00 4.23 8.86
N LEU A 143 -6.96 3.71 9.63
CA LEU A 143 -7.37 4.31 10.90
C LEU A 143 -6.24 4.29 11.93
N ILE A 144 -5.56 3.15 12.07
CA ILE A 144 -4.42 2.99 12.99
C ILE A 144 -3.28 3.91 12.55
N SER A 145 -2.97 3.98 11.26
CA SER A 145 -1.93 4.86 10.72
C SER A 145 -2.21 6.33 11.05
N ALA A 146 -3.46 6.79 10.92
CA ALA A 146 -3.86 8.15 11.29
C ALA A 146 -3.65 8.43 12.80
N LEU A 147 -4.06 7.50 13.66
CA LEU A 147 -3.84 7.60 15.12
C LEU A 147 -2.35 7.57 15.48
N TYR A 148 -1.59 6.70 14.83
CA TYR A 148 -0.15 6.55 15.04
C TYR A 148 0.62 7.82 14.67
N PHE A 149 0.40 8.38 13.48
CA PHE A 149 1.05 9.62 13.07
C PHE A 149 0.63 10.80 13.95
N THR A 150 -0.64 10.84 14.38
CA THR A 150 -1.10 11.86 15.34
C THR A 150 -0.33 11.75 16.67
N ALA A 151 -0.15 10.54 17.20
CA ALA A 151 0.63 10.31 18.41
C ALA A 151 2.11 10.65 18.23
N LEU A 152 2.73 10.25 17.11
CA LEU A 152 4.11 10.58 16.77
C LEU A 152 4.32 12.10 16.70
N PHE A 153 3.44 12.84 16.02
CA PHE A 153 3.55 14.29 15.94
C PHE A 153 3.33 14.96 17.31
N ALA A 154 2.43 14.44 18.14
CA ALA A 154 2.27 14.91 19.50
C ALA A 154 3.53 14.69 20.35
N LEU A 155 4.18 13.52 20.23
CA LEU A 155 5.45 13.19 20.89
C LEU A 155 6.60 14.06 20.38
N ALA A 156 6.67 14.27 19.06
CA ALA A 156 7.73 15.05 18.40
C ALA A 156 7.54 16.57 18.54
N SER A 157 6.37 17.05 18.95
CA SER A 157 6.06 18.49 19.07
C SER A 157 7.01 19.29 19.97
N LYS A 158 7.77 18.59 20.85
CA LYS A 158 8.75 19.18 21.77
C LYS A 158 10.20 19.04 21.30
N ILE A 159 10.44 18.33 20.20
CA ILE A 159 11.77 18.14 19.62
C ILE A 159 11.99 19.26 18.60
N PRO A 160 13.04 20.10 18.75
CA PRO A 160 13.35 21.12 17.76
C PRO A 160 13.57 20.48 16.39
N PRO A 161 13.03 21.05 15.29
CA PRO A 161 13.31 20.54 13.96
C PRO A 161 14.81 20.61 13.70
N GLU A 162 15.40 19.53 13.17
CA GLU A 162 16.81 19.54 12.77
C GLU A 162 17.08 20.68 11.79
N ALA A 163 18.18 21.40 12.01
CA ALA A 163 18.63 22.42 11.07
C ALA A 163 18.89 21.74 9.72
N LYS A 164 18.17 22.18 8.67
CA LYS A 164 18.35 21.69 7.30
C LYS A 164 19.84 21.79 6.91
N SER A 165 20.54 20.66 6.89
CA SER A 165 21.86 20.57 6.28
C SER A 165 21.72 20.88 4.78
N ALA A 166 22.45 21.88 4.29
CA ALA A 166 22.45 22.34 2.90
C ALA A 166 23.04 21.32 1.89
N SER A 167 23.12 20.04 2.26
CA SER A 167 23.65 18.94 1.44
C SER A 167 22.71 17.75 1.29
N SER A 168 21.51 17.81 1.84
CA SER A 168 20.45 16.87 1.47
C SER A 168 19.87 17.30 0.13
N PRO A 169 19.88 16.47 -0.93
CA PRO A 169 18.98 16.68 -2.04
C PRO A 169 17.57 16.71 -1.44
N GLU A 170 16.82 17.76 -1.70
CA GLU A 170 15.41 17.81 -1.37
C GLU A 170 14.71 16.60 -2.00
N ASP A 171 14.31 15.63 -1.18
CA ASP A 171 13.07 14.86 -1.36
C ASP A 171 12.04 15.38 -0.32
N GLY A 172 12.11 16.69 -0.04
CA GLY A 172 10.98 17.40 0.53
C GLY A 172 9.99 17.62 -0.60
N GLY A 173 8.74 17.23 -0.38
CA GLY A 173 7.59 17.46 -1.26
C GLY A 173 7.26 18.95 -1.46
N GLY A 174 8.22 19.75 -1.89
CA GLY A 174 7.96 20.90 -2.72
C GLY A 174 7.62 20.36 -4.09
N GLY A 175 6.32 20.21 -4.36
CA GLY A 175 5.86 19.91 -5.70
C GLY A 175 6.45 20.93 -6.66
N GLU A 176 7.43 20.49 -7.45
CA GLU A 176 7.60 21.05 -8.78
C GLU A 176 6.20 21.17 -9.38
N PRO A 177 5.84 22.29 -10.03
CA PRO A 177 4.50 22.47 -10.54
C PRO A 177 4.20 21.24 -11.37
N ARG A 178 3.26 20.40 -10.90
CA ARG A 178 2.92 19.08 -11.47
C ARG A 178 2.86 19.27 -12.97
N GLY A 179 3.97 18.99 -13.66
CA GLY A 179 4.12 19.29 -15.07
C GLY A 179 3.00 18.51 -15.72
N GLY A 180 2.09 19.21 -16.40
CA GLY A 180 0.83 18.61 -16.85
C GLY A 180 1.08 17.22 -17.41
N MET A 181 0.38 16.22 -16.87
CA MET A 181 0.62 14.81 -17.16
C MET A 181 0.76 14.62 -18.66
N SER A 182 1.97 14.30 -19.11
CA SER A 182 2.19 14.02 -20.52
C SER A 182 1.48 12.70 -20.82
N VAL A 183 0.39 12.77 -21.58
CA VAL A 183 -0.42 11.61 -21.98
C VAL A 183 0.45 10.52 -22.61
N LEU A 184 1.46 10.93 -23.39
CA LEU A 184 2.44 10.02 -23.98
C LEU A 184 3.24 9.27 -22.91
N HIS A 185 3.82 9.97 -21.93
CA HIS A 185 4.59 9.34 -20.87
C HIS A 185 3.71 8.48 -19.95
N GLY A 186 2.46 8.89 -19.69
CA GLY A 186 1.48 8.09 -18.95
C GLY A 186 1.10 6.80 -19.69
N GLY A 187 0.83 6.91 -20.99
CA GLY A 187 0.55 5.74 -21.85
C GLY A 187 1.75 4.80 -21.96
N ALA A 188 2.96 5.34 -22.10
CA ALA A 188 4.19 4.55 -22.13
C ALA A 188 4.46 3.87 -20.78
N ALA A 189 4.24 4.56 -19.65
CA ALA A 189 4.37 3.99 -18.32
C ALA A 189 3.38 2.84 -18.10
N LEU A 190 2.13 2.99 -18.54
CA LEU A 190 1.11 1.93 -18.50
C LEU A 190 1.50 0.75 -19.37
N ALA A 191 1.86 0.98 -20.64
CA ALA A 191 2.24 -0.09 -21.56
C ALA A 191 3.46 -0.88 -21.03
N LEU A 192 4.48 -0.17 -20.54
CA LEU A 192 5.64 -0.79 -19.91
C LEU A 192 5.25 -1.59 -18.67
N SER A 193 4.36 -1.06 -17.83
CA SER A 193 3.87 -1.74 -16.63
C SER A 193 3.15 -3.04 -16.96
N PHE A 194 2.27 -3.06 -17.97
CA PHE A 194 1.64 -4.29 -18.45
C PHE A 194 2.66 -5.30 -18.99
N ALA A 195 3.69 -4.84 -19.71
CA ALA A 195 4.75 -5.70 -20.21
C ALA A 195 5.56 -6.33 -19.05
N ILE A 196 5.86 -5.53 -18.02
CA ILE A 196 6.51 -6.01 -16.79
C ILE A 196 5.63 -7.02 -16.06
N CYS A 197 4.32 -6.74 -15.91
CA CYS A 197 3.38 -7.69 -15.31
C CYS A 197 3.39 -9.02 -16.06
N ARG A 198 3.27 -9.01 -17.39
CA ARG A 198 3.29 -10.22 -18.21
C ARG A 198 4.60 -11.00 -18.06
N ALA A 199 5.74 -10.30 -18.09
CA ALA A 199 7.04 -10.91 -17.91
C ALA A 199 7.20 -11.49 -16.49
N GLY A 200 6.79 -10.76 -15.46
CA GLY A 200 6.81 -11.22 -14.07
C GLY A 200 5.95 -12.45 -13.84
N THR A 201 4.74 -12.50 -14.41
CA THR A 201 3.89 -13.70 -14.39
C THR A 201 4.56 -14.90 -15.08
N ALA A 202 5.21 -14.68 -16.22
CA ALA A 202 5.93 -15.73 -16.93
C ALA A 202 7.13 -16.26 -16.12
N ILE A 203 7.87 -15.36 -15.45
CA ILE A 203 8.96 -15.73 -14.53
C ILE A 203 8.41 -16.54 -13.35
N ALA A 204 7.34 -16.07 -12.70
CA ALA A 204 6.72 -16.78 -11.58
C ALA A 204 6.23 -18.18 -11.99
N ALA A 205 5.64 -18.32 -13.18
CA ALA A 205 5.24 -19.61 -13.73
C ALA A 205 6.43 -20.52 -14.03
N GLY A 206 7.50 -20.00 -14.64
CA GLY A 206 8.72 -20.75 -14.94
C GLY A 206 9.47 -21.22 -13.69
N LEU A 207 9.37 -20.47 -12.59
CA LEU A 207 9.93 -20.83 -11.29
C LEU A 207 9.01 -21.76 -10.47
N GLY A 208 7.81 -22.08 -10.95
CA GLY A 208 6.84 -22.91 -10.23
C GLY A 208 6.18 -22.23 -9.03
N VAL A 209 6.26 -20.89 -8.93
CA VAL A 209 5.71 -20.08 -7.83
C VAL A 209 4.56 -19.17 -8.30
N ALA A 210 3.87 -19.54 -9.38
CA ALA A 210 2.75 -18.76 -9.91
C ALA A 210 1.65 -18.53 -8.85
N ALA A 211 1.45 -19.46 -7.93
CA ALA A 211 0.60 -19.27 -6.76
C ALA A 211 1.31 -18.33 -5.76
N GLY A 212 0.95 -17.05 -5.79
CA GLY A 212 1.40 -16.02 -4.85
C GLY A 212 2.78 -15.40 -5.10
N GLY A 213 3.59 -15.94 -6.01
CA GLY A 213 4.90 -15.37 -6.39
C GLY A 213 4.85 -14.34 -7.51
N THR A 214 3.68 -14.13 -8.14
CA THR A 214 3.54 -13.22 -9.29
C THR A 214 3.90 -11.78 -8.93
N LEU A 215 3.26 -11.17 -7.93
CA LEU A 215 3.56 -9.80 -7.53
C LEU A 215 5.02 -9.61 -7.05
N PRO A 216 5.59 -10.49 -6.21
CA PRO A 216 7.03 -10.43 -5.90
C PRO A 216 7.93 -10.47 -7.14
N CYS A 217 7.63 -11.31 -8.13
CA CYS A 217 8.40 -11.35 -9.38
C CYS A 217 8.25 -10.06 -10.21
N VAL A 218 7.04 -9.50 -10.27
CA VAL A 218 6.77 -8.21 -10.94
C VAL A 218 7.54 -7.08 -10.25
N THR A 219 7.48 -7.00 -8.91
CA THR A 219 8.22 -6.03 -8.10
C THR A 219 9.73 -6.16 -8.30
N ALA A 220 10.27 -7.38 -8.23
CA ALA A 220 11.69 -7.61 -8.43
C ALA A 220 12.12 -7.17 -9.85
N LEU A 221 11.33 -7.50 -10.87
CA LEU A 221 11.61 -7.14 -12.25
C LEU A 221 11.60 -5.63 -12.47
N VAL A 222 10.59 -4.90 -11.99
CA VAL A 222 10.54 -3.43 -12.14
C VAL A 222 11.69 -2.75 -11.40
N VAL A 223 12.02 -3.18 -10.17
CA VAL A 223 13.13 -2.60 -9.41
C VAL A 223 14.46 -2.87 -10.09
N LEU A 224 14.66 -4.07 -10.64
CA LEU A 224 15.86 -4.40 -11.42
C LEU A 224 15.97 -3.51 -12.66
N LEU A 225 14.88 -3.32 -13.40
CA LEU A 225 14.84 -2.46 -14.58
C LEU A 225 15.05 -0.98 -14.23
N ALA A 226 14.38 -0.47 -13.19
CA ALA A 226 14.51 0.90 -12.71
C ALA A 226 15.94 1.18 -12.23
N THR A 227 16.55 0.21 -11.56
CA THR A 227 17.95 0.29 -11.12
C THR A 227 18.92 0.20 -12.29
N ALA A 228 18.66 -0.64 -13.30
CA ALA A 228 19.52 -0.80 -14.46
C ALA A 228 19.46 0.39 -15.43
N PHE A 229 18.28 0.99 -15.59
CA PHE A 229 17.99 2.07 -16.55
C PHE A 229 17.32 3.30 -15.90
N PRO A 230 17.93 3.91 -14.87
CA PRO A 230 17.29 4.95 -14.05
C PRO A 230 16.91 6.20 -14.84
N GLY A 231 17.68 6.58 -15.88
CA GLY A 231 17.36 7.72 -16.73
C GLY A 231 16.19 7.48 -17.70
N ALA A 232 15.96 6.24 -18.13
CA ALA A 232 14.86 5.92 -19.03
C ALA A 232 13.54 5.78 -18.26
N LEU A 233 13.54 4.96 -17.21
CA LEU A 233 12.35 4.71 -16.40
C LEU A 233 12.04 5.89 -15.47
N GLY A 234 13.05 6.62 -14.98
CA GLY A 234 12.86 7.82 -14.18
C GLY A 234 12.14 8.95 -14.92
N ARG A 235 12.24 9.03 -16.25
CA ARG A 235 11.44 9.97 -17.07
C ARG A 235 9.96 9.60 -17.13
N LEU A 236 9.62 8.33 -16.95
CA LEU A 236 8.25 7.83 -16.92
C LEU A 236 7.65 7.87 -15.52
N ALA A 237 8.49 7.88 -14.47
CA ALA A 237 8.07 7.76 -13.08
C ALA A 237 7.02 8.81 -12.65
N PRO A 238 7.12 10.12 -12.94
CA PRO A 238 6.11 11.10 -12.48
C PRO A 238 4.70 10.85 -13.06
N SER A 239 4.63 10.53 -14.36
CA SER A 239 3.37 10.17 -15.02
C SER A 239 2.86 8.80 -14.55
N GLY A 240 3.78 7.86 -14.31
CA GLY A 240 3.48 6.53 -13.79
C GLY A 240 2.87 6.59 -12.39
N GLU A 241 3.46 7.35 -11.48
CA GLU A 241 2.98 7.55 -10.12
C GLU A 241 1.58 8.18 -10.11
N THR A 242 1.34 9.20 -10.92
CA THR A 242 0.01 9.82 -11.06
C THR A 242 -1.03 8.80 -11.50
N MET A 243 -0.70 7.98 -12.50
CA MET A 243 -1.59 6.91 -12.95
C MET A 243 -1.81 5.85 -11.86
N ALA A 244 -0.75 5.43 -11.17
CA ALA A 244 -0.87 4.47 -10.09
C ALA A 244 -1.79 4.95 -8.97
N LEU A 245 -1.68 6.23 -8.57
CA LEU A 245 -2.56 6.82 -7.56
C LEU A 245 -4.03 6.76 -8.00
N ILE A 246 -4.32 7.04 -9.28
CA ILE A 246 -5.68 6.90 -9.84
C ILE A 246 -6.14 5.44 -9.76
N LEU A 247 -5.31 4.49 -10.21
CA LEU A 247 -5.65 3.06 -10.20
C LEU A 247 -5.86 2.53 -8.77
N MET A 248 -5.03 2.97 -7.82
CA MET A 248 -5.17 2.60 -6.40
C MET A 248 -6.49 3.08 -5.81
N GLN A 249 -6.99 4.26 -6.23
CA GLN A 249 -8.31 4.74 -5.78
C GLN A 249 -9.46 3.88 -6.32
N VAL A 250 -9.37 3.44 -7.58
CA VAL A 250 -10.31 2.48 -8.17
C VAL A 250 -10.25 1.14 -7.43
N PHE A 251 -9.05 0.65 -7.15
CA PHE A 251 -8.82 -0.56 -6.37
C PHE A 251 -9.48 -0.46 -4.99
N PHE A 252 -9.21 0.61 -4.23
CA PHE A 252 -9.80 0.81 -2.90
C PHE A 252 -11.33 0.88 -2.93
N ALA A 253 -11.90 1.51 -3.96
CA ALA A 253 -13.36 1.51 -4.14
C ALA A 253 -13.92 0.11 -4.40
N VAL A 254 -13.24 -0.71 -5.21
CA VAL A 254 -13.65 -2.10 -5.47
C VAL A 254 -13.46 -2.99 -4.26
N VAL A 255 -12.39 -2.82 -3.47
CA VAL A 255 -12.21 -3.50 -2.18
C VAL A 255 -13.38 -3.19 -1.26
N GLY A 256 -13.76 -1.91 -1.15
CA GLY A 256 -14.93 -1.50 -0.37
C GLY A 256 -16.23 -2.11 -0.86
N ALA A 257 -16.46 -2.12 -2.17
CA ALA A 257 -17.67 -2.68 -2.78
C ALA A 257 -17.81 -4.20 -2.58
N ASN A 258 -16.69 -4.92 -2.48
CA ASN A 258 -16.64 -6.35 -2.13
C ASN A 258 -16.74 -6.59 -0.61
N GLY A 259 -16.69 -5.54 0.20
CA GLY A 259 -16.84 -5.61 1.64
C GLY A 259 -18.31 -5.83 2.07
N SER A 260 -18.48 -6.26 3.31
CA SER A 260 -19.79 -6.35 3.96
C SER A 260 -19.79 -5.47 5.21
N VAL A 261 -20.87 -4.70 5.41
CA VAL A 261 -21.03 -3.85 6.61
C VAL A 261 -21.05 -4.69 7.87
N VAL A 262 -21.68 -5.87 7.83
CA VAL A 262 -21.71 -6.81 8.96
C VAL A 262 -20.31 -7.30 9.28
N ASP A 263 -19.54 -7.68 8.25
CA ASP A 263 -18.14 -8.10 8.43
C ASP A 263 -17.27 -6.96 8.95
N ALA A 264 -17.44 -5.75 8.45
CA ALA A 264 -16.72 -4.58 8.93
C ALA A 264 -16.96 -4.35 10.43
N VAL A 265 -18.21 -4.39 10.89
CA VAL A 265 -18.54 -4.17 12.30
C VAL A 265 -18.07 -5.33 13.19
N THR A 266 -18.17 -6.57 12.72
CA THR A 266 -17.86 -7.77 13.54
C THR A 266 -16.38 -8.14 13.55
N LYS A 267 -15.64 -7.86 12.47
CA LYS A 267 -14.22 -8.23 12.30
C LYS A 267 -13.27 -7.08 12.62
N ALA A 268 -13.61 -5.83 12.29
CA ALA A 268 -12.70 -4.70 12.45
C ALA A 268 -12.22 -4.47 13.90
N PRO A 269 -13.02 -4.65 14.97
CA PRO A 269 -12.53 -4.43 16.33
C PRO A 269 -11.34 -5.34 16.70
N ALA A 270 -11.35 -6.59 16.25
CA ALA A 270 -10.25 -7.52 16.49
C ALA A 270 -8.99 -7.13 15.70
N VAL A 271 -9.16 -6.72 14.44
CA VAL A 271 -8.07 -6.24 13.59
C VAL A 271 -7.47 -4.95 14.15
N PHE A 272 -8.31 -4.04 14.63
CA PHE A 272 -7.89 -2.78 15.25
C PHE A 272 -7.11 -3.02 16.54
N ALA A 273 -7.61 -3.88 17.44
CA ALA A 273 -6.88 -4.22 18.67
C ALA A 273 -5.52 -4.85 18.37
N PHE A 274 -5.47 -5.76 17.40
CA PHE A 274 -4.22 -6.36 16.91
C PHE A 274 -3.24 -5.29 16.37
N ALA A 275 -3.70 -4.45 15.45
CA ALA A 275 -2.86 -3.42 14.84
C ALA A 275 -2.37 -2.38 15.86
N ALA A 276 -3.19 -2.05 16.87
CA ALA A 276 -2.82 -1.11 17.91
C ALA A 276 -1.66 -1.64 18.77
N VAL A 277 -1.71 -2.92 19.13
CA VAL A 277 -0.61 -3.59 19.84
C VAL A 277 0.63 -3.69 18.96
N GLN A 278 0.46 -4.08 17.69
CA GLN A 278 1.57 -4.20 16.75
C GLN A 278 2.34 -2.88 16.62
N VAL A 279 1.63 -1.78 16.43
CA VAL A 279 2.23 -0.44 16.30
C VAL A 279 2.80 0.07 17.61
N ALA A 280 2.17 -0.22 18.75
CA ALA A 280 2.71 0.13 20.06
C ALA A 280 4.04 -0.59 20.36
N VAL A 281 4.16 -1.87 19.99
CA VAL A 281 5.42 -2.62 20.11
C VAL A 281 6.47 -2.08 19.16
N HIS A 282 6.10 -1.78 17.90
CA HIS A 282 7.01 -1.15 16.94
C HIS A 282 7.58 0.17 17.47
N LEU A 283 6.73 1.02 18.05
CA LEU A 283 7.14 2.31 18.61
C LEU A 283 8.05 2.18 19.84
N ALA A 284 7.93 1.10 20.60
CA ALA A 284 8.70 0.88 21.82
C ALA A 284 10.14 0.40 21.57
N VAL A 285 10.43 -0.13 20.38
CA VAL A 285 11.75 -0.62 19.95
C VAL A 285 12.53 0.51 19.29
#